data_AF-A0A928X3R1-F1
#
_entry.id   AF-A0A928X3R1-F1
#
_cell.length_a   1.000
_cell.length_b   1.000
_cell.length_c   1.000
_cell.angle_alpha   90.00
_cell.angle_beta   90.00
_cell.angle_gamma   90.00
#
_symmetry.space_group_name_H-M   'P 1'
#
loop_
_entity.id
_entity.type
_entity.pdbx_description
1 polymer ?
#
loop_
_entity_poly.entity_id
_entity_poly.type
_entity_poly.pdbx_seq_one_letter_code
_entity_poly.pdbx_strand_id
1 'polypeptide(L)'
;MLGSYATSASSSSDSRMFVYELTGLSENEVTANHQSPIRKSHSQFIQVPFHRMSEEMQRITMLGGTIVNIRPLDSSSEEVTAED
;
A
#
# COMPACT_ATOMS: atom_id res chain seq x y z
N MET A 1 -0.91 -24.38 -21.66
CA MET A 1 -0.11 -23.33 -21.00
C MET A 1 -0.59 -23.23 -19.56
N LEU A 2 0.22 -23.75 -18.63
CA LEU A 2 -0.13 -23.92 -17.21
C LEU A 2 0.39 -22.69 -16.43
N GLY A 3 -0.51 -21.98 -15.78
CA GLY A 3 -0.20 -20.80 -14.97
C GLY A 3 -1.30 -20.56 -13.94
N SER A 4 -1.63 -21.58 -13.15
CA SER A 4 -2.45 -21.41 -11.95
C SER A 4 -1.57 -20.81 -10.86
N TYR A 5 -1.68 -19.50 -10.66
CA TYR A 5 -1.10 -18.83 -9.50
C TYR A 5 -1.84 -19.34 -8.24
N ALA A 6 -1.05 -19.65 -7.22
CA ALA A 6 -1.45 -20.39 -6.05
C ALA A 6 -2.60 -19.74 -5.27
N THR A 7 -3.46 -20.60 -4.73
CA THR A 7 -4.48 -20.29 -3.73
C THR A 7 -3.90 -19.47 -2.59
N SER A 8 -4.47 -18.30 -2.33
CA SER A 8 -4.18 -17.47 -1.17
C SER A 8 -4.65 -18.20 0.09
N ALA A 9 -3.70 -18.75 0.85
CA ALA A 9 -3.96 -19.19 2.21
C ALA A 9 -4.29 -17.95 3.05
N SER A 10 -5.56 -17.78 3.41
CA SER A 10 -6.05 -16.75 4.33
C SER A 10 -5.50 -17.00 5.74
N SER A 11 -4.22 -16.71 5.93
CA SER A 11 -3.55 -16.65 7.23
C SER A 11 -4.03 -15.40 7.96
N SER A 12 -4.08 -15.39 9.29
CA SER A 12 -4.35 -14.20 10.11
C SER A 12 -3.43 -13.00 9.81
N SER A 13 -2.34 -13.21 9.07
CA SER A 13 -1.48 -12.15 8.53
C SER A 13 -2.11 -11.37 7.36
N ASP A 14 -3.16 -11.92 6.74
CA ASP A 14 -3.85 -11.43 5.54
C ASP A 14 -4.72 -10.19 5.82
N SER A 15 -5.17 -10.00 7.07
CA SER A 15 -5.95 -8.84 7.50
C SER A 15 -5.11 -7.59 7.78
N ARG A 16 -3.77 -7.69 7.79
CA ARG A 16 -2.91 -6.55 8.12
C ARG A 16 -2.90 -5.55 6.97
N MET A 17 -3.14 -4.29 7.30
CA MET A 17 -3.14 -3.19 6.35
C MET A 17 -1.93 -2.30 6.57
N PHE A 18 -1.38 -1.77 5.49
CA PHE A 18 -0.25 -0.85 5.51
C PHE A 18 -0.56 0.41 4.70
N VAL A 19 -0.02 1.54 5.11
CA VAL A 19 -0.09 2.81 4.39
C VAL A 19 1.27 3.09 3.78
N TYR A 20 1.30 3.23 2.47
CA TYR A 20 2.51 3.54 1.70
C TYR A 20 2.48 5.00 1.33
N GLU A 21 3.58 5.70 1.56
CA GLU A 21 3.82 7.04 1.05
C GLU A 21 4.67 6.96 -0.21
N LEU A 22 4.16 7.49 -1.31
CA LEU A 22 4.74 7.39 -2.63
C LEU A 22 5.04 8.78 -3.20
N THR A 23 6.13 8.88 -3.96
CA THR A 23 6.48 10.08 -4.75
C THR A 23 6.84 9.69 -6.18
N GLY A 24 6.80 10.64 -7.11
CA GLY A 24 7.29 10.42 -8.49
C GLY A 24 6.44 9.48 -9.36
N LEU A 25 5.21 9.15 -8.95
CA LEU A 25 4.30 8.37 -9.80
C LEU A 25 4.03 9.12 -11.12
N SER A 26 4.18 8.42 -12.24
CA SER A 26 3.79 8.97 -13.54
C SER A 26 2.27 9.19 -13.61
N GLU A 27 1.87 10.31 -14.22
CA GLU A 27 0.48 10.58 -14.58
C GLU A 27 0.08 9.63 -15.72
N ASN A 28 -0.52 8.50 -15.37
CA ASN A 28 -1.11 7.56 -16.31
C ASN A 28 -2.63 7.50 -16.05
N GLU A 29 -3.42 6.98 -16.98
CA GLU A 29 -4.89 6.80 -16.91
C GLU A 29 -5.37 6.19 -15.57
N VAL A 30 -4.53 5.33 -14.98
CA VAL A 30 -4.75 4.67 -13.68
C VAL A 30 -4.71 5.66 -12.50
N THR A 31 -3.78 6.62 -12.52
CA THR A 31 -3.63 7.70 -11.52
C THR A 31 -4.47 8.93 -11.88
N ALA A 32 -4.81 9.11 -13.16
CA ALA A 32 -5.56 10.26 -13.68
C ALA A 32 -7.00 10.37 -13.14
N ASN A 33 -7.60 9.25 -12.74
CA ASN A 33 -8.91 9.24 -12.09
C ASN A 33 -8.89 9.83 -10.66
N HIS A 34 -7.71 9.97 -10.05
CA HIS A 34 -7.52 10.69 -8.79
C HIS A 34 -7.16 12.15 -9.09
N GLN A 35 -8.11 12.89 -9.69
CA GLN A 35 -7.97 14.30 -10.06
C GLN A 35 -7.79 15.19 -8.82
N SER A 36 -6.57 15.35 -8.34
CA SER A 36 -6.18 16.45 -7.45
C SER A 36 -5.20 17.37 -8.19
N PRO A 37 -5.35 18.71 -8.07
CA PRO A 37 -4.53 19.66 -8.81
C PRO A 37 -3.05 19.48 -8.48
N ILE A 38 -2.27 19.28 -9.53
CA ILE A 38 -0.83 18.98 -9.54
C ILE A 38 -0.08 20.09 -8.79
N ARG A 39 0.30 19.83 -7.54
CA ARG A 39 1.39 20.54 -6.89
C ARG A 39 2.65 19.69 -7.07
N LYS A 40 3.73 20.32 -7.51
CA LYS A 40 5.00 19.72 -7.99
C LYS A 40 5.73 18.77 -7.00
N SER A 41 5.16 18.48 -5.84
CA SER A 41 5.80 17.74 -4.74
C SER A 41 4.80 16.99 -3.85
N HIS A 42 3.64 16.57 -4.38
CA HIS A 42 2.65 15.89 -3.55
C HIS A 42 3.00 14.40 -3.37
N SER A 43 3.19 13.97 -2.13
CA SER A 43 3.23 12.55 -1.77
C SER A 43 1.84 11.94 -1.87
N GLN A 44 1.70 10.76 -2.48
CA GLN A 44 0.46 10.00 -2.52
C GLN A 44 0.45 8.94 -1.42
N PHE A 45 -0.69 8.75 -0.77
CA PHE A 45 -0.88 7.71 0.23
C PHE A 45 -1.81 6.63 -0.30
N ILE A 46 -1.38 5.37 -0.25
CA ILE A 46 -2.21 4.22 -0.62
C ILE A 46 -2.26 3.20 0.51
N GLN A 47 -3.40 2.52 0.66
CA GLN A 47 -3.57 1.44 1.62
C GLN A 47 -3.36 0.10 0.91
N VAL A 48 -2.45 -0.71 1.44
CA VAL A 48 -2.01 -1.98 0.84
C VAL A 48 -2.24 -3.11 1.85
N PRO A 49 -3.11 -4.08 1.52
CA PRO A 49 -3.22 -5.32 2.28
C PRO A 49 -1.93 -6.13 2.23
N PHE A 50 -1.60 -6.83 3.32
CA PHE A 50 -0.37 -7.63 3.41
C PHE A 50 -0.20 -8.62 2.26
N HIS A 51 -1.27 -9.31 1.84
CA HIS A 51 -1.20 -10.26 0.72
C HIS A 51 -0.87 -9.63 -0.63
N ARG A 52 -1.15 -8.33 -0.81
CA ARG A 52 -0.91 -7.62 -2.08
C ARG A 52 0.38 -6.80 -2.06
N MET A 53 1.13 -6.80 -0.95
CA MET A 53 2.34 -5.99 -0.85
C MET A 53 3.30 -6.26 -2.01
N SER A 54 3.56 -7.53 -2.35
CA SER A 54 4.46 -7.88 -3.45
C SER A 54 3.97 -7.36 -4.81
N GLU A 55 2.68 -7.51 -5.10
CA GLU A 55 2.08 -7.03 -6.36
C GLU A 55 2.10 -5.50 -6.45
N GLU A 56 1.72 -4.81 -5.37
CA GLU A 56 1.70 -3.34 -5.33
C GLU A 56 3.11 -2.75 -5.40
N MET A 57 4.11 -3.37 -4.76
CA MET A 57 5.52 -2.97 -4.92
C MET A 57 5.94 -2.99 -6.39
N GLN A 58 5.67 -4.08 -7.10
CA GLN A 58 6.00 -4.20 -8.52
C GLN A 58 5.25 -3.16 -9.36
N ARG A 59 3.95 -2.98 -9.09
CA ARG A 59 3.12 -1.99 -9.77
C ARG A 59 3.64 -0.57 -9.59
N ILE A 60 4.01 -0.18 -8.38
CA ILE A 60 4.58 1.14 -8.06
C ILE A 60 5.87 1.36 -8.86
N THR A 61 6.77 0.37 -8.88
CA THR A 61 8.01 0.44 -9.66
C THR A 61 7.73 0.58 -11.16
N MET A 62 6.75 -0.15 -11.70
CA MET A 62 6.36 -0.04 -13.12
C MET A 62 5.78 1.33 -13.46
N LEU A 63 5.10 1.99 -12.52
CA LEU A 63 4.58 3.35 -12.69
C LEU A 63 5.64 4.45 -12.47
N GLY A 64 6.89 4.07 -12.19
CA GLY A 64 7.98 5.01 -11.89
C GLY A 64 7.91 5.62 -10.49
N GLY A 65 7.04 5.11 -9.61
CA GLY A 65 6.88 5.60 -8.26
C GLY A 65 8.04 5.18 -7.34
N THR A 66 8.39 6.06 -6.42
CA THR A 66 9.34 5.82 -5.34
C THR A 66 8.58 5.73 -4.02
N ILE A 67 8.85 4.68 -3.25
CA ILE A 67 8.27 4.51 -1.92
C ILE A 67 9.16 5.26 -0.92
N VAL A 68 8.56 6.23 -0.23
CA VAL A 68 9.24 7.06 0.77
C VAL A 68 9.07 6.48 2.17
N ASN A 69 7.88 5.94 2.47
CA ASN A 69 7.56 5.43 3.81
C ASN A 69 6.52 4.29 3.73
N ILE A 70 6.59 3.35 4.68
CA ILE A 70 5.61 2.27 4.87
C ILE A 70 5.30 2.17 6.36
N ARG A 71 4.02 2.30 6.73
CA ARG A 71 3.57 2.16 8.11
C ARG A 71 2.39 1.19 8.24
N PRO A 72 2.30 0.38 9.30
CA PRO A 72 1.09 -0.40 9.57
C PRO A 72 -0.09 0.54 9.85
N LEU A 73 -1.29 0.16 9.39
CA LEU A 73 -2.53 0.88 9.68
C LEU A 73 -3.11 0.48 11.05
N ASP A 74 -2.82 -0.74 11.50
CA ASP A 74 -3.17 -1.20 12.85
C ASP A 74 -2.22 -0.56 13.87
N SER A 75 -2.57 0.65 14.29
CA SER A 75 -2.27 1.15 15.63
C SER A 75 -3.46 0.82 16.53
N SER A 76 -3.71 -0.48 16.80
CA SER A 76 -4.49 -0.80 17.98
C SER A 76 -3.59 -0.50 19.16
N SER A 77 -3.81 0.69 19.73
CA SER A 77 -3.31 1.13 21.00
C SER A 77 -3.26 -0.06 21.97
N GLU A 78 -2.06 -0.44 22.40
CA GLU A 78 -1.94 -1.01 23.74
C GLU A 78 -2.34 0.13 24.69
N GLU A 79 -3.65 0.25 24.94
CA GLU A 79 -4.13 0.83 26.18
C GLU A 79 -3.57 -0.05 27.28
N VAL A 80 -2.41 0.35 27.81
CA VAL A 80 -1.88 -0.16 29.07
C VAL A 80 -2.87 0.30 30.14
N THR A 81 -3.95 -0.46 30.30
CA THR A 81 -4.87 -0.33 31.41
C THR A 81 -4.07 -0.84 32.61
N ALA A 82 -3.59 0.10 33.43
CA ALA A 82 -2.97 -0.23 34.70
C ALA A 82 -4.03 -0.91 35.58
N GLU A 83 -3.86 -2.21 35.82
CA GLU A 83 -4.61 -2.96 36.82
C GLU A 83 -3.77 -3.05 38.11
N ASP A 84 -4.37 -2.48 39.18
CA ASP A 84 -4.11 -2.53 40.64
C ASP A 84 -2.76 -2.05 41.21
#